data_AF-R6IZP9-F1
#
_entry.id   AF-R6IZP9-F1
#
_cell.length_a   1.000
_cell.length_b   1.000
_cell.length_c   1.000
_cell.angle_alpha   90.00
_cell.angle_beta   90.00
_cell.angle_gamma   90.00
#
_symmetry.space_group_name_H-M   'P 1'
#
loop_
_entity.id
_entity.type
_entity.pdbx_description
1 polymer ?
#
loop_
_entity_poly.entity_id
_entity_poly.type
_entity_poly.pdbx_seq_one_letter_code
_entity_poly.pdbx_strand_id
1 'polypeptide(L)'
;MQWADLMEILHRTDIALFGVLSGSQGYTRGEFFLIDSPNPTIKEFIKISTHAKAIRAALHELTGHNYKLGLFKKKSTEQAPRRDPLEDLLSKARENHIQIEEH
;
A
#
# COMPACT_ATOMS: atom_id res chain seq x y z
N MET A 1 11.74 -1.21 7.40
CA MET A 1 11.13 -2.41 8.01
C MET A 1 11.67 -3.61 7.27
N GLN A 2 12.26 -4.58 7.97
CA GLN A 2 12.91 -5.72 7.33
C GLN A 2 11.88 -6.83 7.09
N TRP A 3 11.45 -6.97 5.83
CA TRP A 3 10.56 -8.06 5.41
C TRP A 3 11.19 -9.44 5.65
N ALA A 4 12.52 -9.53 5.54
CA ALA A 4 13.27 -10.76 5.77
C ALA A 4 13.09 -11.32 7.18
N ASP A 5 13.21 -10.49 8.21
CA ASP A 5 13.01 -10.94 9.59
C ASP A 5 11.57 -11.41 9.84
N LEU A 6 10.58 -10.74 9.25
CA LEU A 6 9.18 -11.17 9.34
C LEU A 6 9.00 -12.55 8.70
N MET A 7 9.60 -12.77 7.53
CA MET A 7 9.59 -14.07 6.86
C MET A 7 10.29 -15.15 7.69
N GLU A 8 11.37 -14.85 8.41
CA GLU A 8 12.03 -15.80 9.32
C GLU A 8 11.14 -16.22 10.50
N ILE A 9 10.46 -15.27 11.14
CA ILE A 9 9.53 -15.57 12.23
C ILE A 9 8.40 -16.45 11.71
N LEU A 10 7.82 -16.10 10.56
CA LEU A 10 6.74 -16.88 9.94
C LEU A 10 7.21 -18.26 9.49
N HIS A 11 8.44 -18.40 9.01
CA HIS A 11 9.01 -19.71 8.68
C HIS A 11 9.06 -20.65 9.89
N ARG A 12 9.35 -20.12 11.08
CA ARG A 12 9.42 -20.89 12.32
C ARG A 12 8.06 -21.16 12.96
N THR A 13 7.10 -20.25 12.76
CA THR A 13 5.79 -20.29 13.44
C THR A 13 4.67 -20.85 12.58
N ASP A 14 4.65 -20.56 11.28
CA ASP A 14 3.57 -20.92 10.36
C ASP A 14 4.09 -21.09 8.92
N ILE A 15 4.56 -22.32 8.61
CA ILE A 15 5.13 -22.69 7.30
C ILE A 15 4.11 -22.50 6.16
N ALA A 16 2.81 -22.71 6.43
CA ALA A 16 1.76 -22.53 5.43
C ALA A 16 1.65 -21.04 5.03
N LEU A 17 1.64 -20.16 6.03
CA LEU A 17 1.63 -18.72 5.81
C LEU A 17 2.92 -18.24 5.13
N PHE A 18 4.07 -18.79 5.51
CA PHE A 18 5.36 -18.54 4.83
C PHE A 18 5.26 -18.87 3.33
N GLY A 19 4.67 -20.01 2.97
CA GLY A 19 4.47 -20.40 1.56
C GLY A 19 3.60 -19.42 0.78
N VAL A 20 2.50 -18.94 1.39
CA VAL A 20 1.60 -17.96 0.76
C VAL A 20 2.27 -16.59 0.59
N LEU A 21 3.12 -16.19 1.54
CA LEU A 21 3.87 -14.94 1.51
C LEU A 21 5.19 -15.06 0.73
N SER A 22 5.59 -16.26 0.32
CA SER A 22 6.77 -16.48 -0.49
C SER A 22 6.63 -15.76 -1.84
N GLY A 23 7.63 -14.96 -2.20
CA GLY A 23 7.57 -14.08 -3.37
C GLY A 23 6.66 -12.86 -3.22
N SER A 24 6.11 -12.63 -2.02
CA SER A 24 5.37 -11.40 -1.68
C SER A 24 6.31 -10.37 -1.07
N GLN A 25 5.85 -9.12 -0.99
CA GLN A 25 6.57 -8.01 -0.36
C GLN A 25 5.67 -7.27 0.63
N GLY A 26 6.25 -6.72 1.68
CA GLY A 26 5.56 -5.95 2.69
C GLY A 26 5.96 -4.48 2.66
N TYR A 27 4.97 -3.60 2.74
CA TYR A 27 5.15 -2.15 2.78
C TYR A 27 4.42 -1.56 3.97
N THR A 28 5.05 -0.62 4.66
CA THR A 28 4.45 0.10 5.78
C THR A 28 3.96 1.46 5.33
N ARG A 29 2.69 1.75 5.57
CA ARG A 29 2.08 3.05 5.26
C ARG A 29 1.33 3.58 6.48
N GLY A 30 2.02 4.41 7.27
CA GLY A 30 1.48 4.91 8.54
C GLY A 30 1.16 3.75 9.48
N GLU A 31 -0.10 3.60 9.86
CA GLU A 31 -0.58 2.51 10.73
C GLU A 31 -0.94 1.23 9.97
N PHE A 32 -0.79 1.21 8.65
CA PHE A 32 -1.14 0.06 7.81
C PHE A 32 0.09 -0.69 7.33
N PHE A 33 0.04 -2.02 7.41
CA PHE A 33 1.01 -2.92 6.79
C PHE A 33 0.38 -3.56 5.56
N LEU A 34 0.85 -3.18 4.39
CA LEU A 34 0.34 -3.59 3.10
C LEU A 34 1.19 -4.73 2.54
N ILE A 35 0.57 -5.86 2.24
CA ILE A 35 1.23 -7.01 1.63
C ILE A 35 0.93 -6.98 0.12
N ASP A 36 1.97 -6.87 -0.70
CA ASP A 36 1.94 -7.07 -2.14
C ASP A 36 2.26 -8.54 -2.43
N SER A 37 1.23 -9.31 -2.78
CA SER A 37 1.40 -10.72 -3.13
C SER A 37 0.79 -10.96 -4.51
N PRO A 38 1.49 -11.71 -5.40
CA PRO A 38 0.90 -12.17 -6.64
C PRO A 38 -0.12 -13.30 -6.42
N ASN A 39 -0.16 -13.89 -5.22
CA ASN A 39 -1.02 -15.02 -4.91
C ASN A 39 -2.43 -14.53 -4.52
N PRO A 40 -3.51 -14.87 -5.26
CA PRO A 40 -4.86 -14.44 -4.94
C PRO A 40 -5.36 -14.96 -3.58
N THR A 41 -4.83 -16.09 -3.11
CA THR A 41 -5.20 -16.76 -1.87
C THR A 41 -4.82 -15.94 -0.63
N ILE A 42 -3.86 -15.01 -0.74
CA ILE A 42 -3.47 -14.12 0.37
C ILE A 42 -4.68 -13.37 0.94
N LYS A 43 -5.64 -13.01 0.08
CA LYS A 43 -6.84 -12.26 0.46
C LYS A 43 -7.73 -13.04 1.41
N GLU A 44 -7.77 -14.34 1.27
CA GLU A 44 -8.49 -15.23 2.18
C GLU A 44 -7.67 -15.46 3.44
N PHE A 45 -6.36 -15.65 3.32
CA PHE A 45 -5.47 -15.83 4.47
C PHE A 45 -5.48 -14.65 5.43
N ILE A 46 -5.43 -13.41 4.95
CA ILE A 46 -5.50 -12.24 5.83
C ILE A 46 -6.89 -12.04 6.45
N LYS A 47 -7.94 -12.68 5.91
CA LYS A 47 -9.28 -12.70 6.51
C LYS A 47 -9.40 -13.75 7.60
N ILE A 48 -8.60 -14.82 7.53
CA ILE A 48 -8.56 -15.85 8.57
C ILE A 48 -7.89 -15.26 9.81
N SER A 49 -8.65 -15.14 10.90
CA SER A 49 -8.20 -14.52 12.16
C SER A 49 -6.91 -15.13 12.71
N THR A 50 -6.67 -16.42 12.50
CA THR A 50 -5.45 -17.13 12.97
C THR A 50 -4.20 -16.59 12.29
N HIS A 51 -4.16 -16.59 10.96
CA HIS A 51 -3.02 -16.09 10.20
C HIS A 51 -2.86 -14.58 10.34
N ALA A 52 -3.96 -13.82 10.36
CA ALA A 52 -3.92 -12.38 10.63
C ALA A 52 -3.31 -12.05 12.00
N LYS A 53 -3.59 -12.86 13.03
CA LYS A 53 -2.95 -12.72 14.35
C LYS A 53 -1.47 -13.08 14.30
N ALA A 54 -1.08 -14.14 13.58
CA ALA A 54 0.34 -14.53 13.45
C ALA A 54 1.17 -13.41 12.80
N ILE A 55 0.68 -12.80 11.71
CA ILE A 55 1.38 -11.68 11.08
C ILE A 55 1.44 -10.48 12.04
N ARG A 56 0.34 -10.12 12.72
CA ARG A 56 0.34 -9.01 13.68
C ARG A 56 1.30 -9.26 14.84
N ALA A 57 1.38 -10.47 15.35
CA ALA A 57 2.31 -10.85 16.41
C ALA A 57 3.76 -10.69 15.94
N ALA A 58 4.09 -11.20 14.75
CA ALA A 58 5.42 -11.04 14.16
C ALA A 58 5.77 -9.55 13.93
N LEU A 59 4.81 -8.75 13.44
CA LEU A 59 4.99 -7.31 13.26
C LEU A 59 5.22 -6.59 14.59
N HIS A 60 4.43 -6.92 15.61
CA HIS A 60 4.57 -6.35 16.95
C HIS A 60 5.88 -6.76 17.62
N GLU A 61 6.36 -7.99 17.41
CA GLU A 61 7.66 -8.45 17.89
C GLU A 61 8.82 -7.70 17.22
N LEU A 62 8.71 -7.44 15.91
CA LEU A 62 9.73 -6.73 15.14
C LEU A 62 9.79 -5.23 15.39
N THR A 63 8.64 -4.61 15.64
CA THR A 63 8.52 -3.13 15.63
C THR A 63 7.99 -2.54 16.93
N GLY A 64 7.43 -3.36 17.82
CA GLY A 64 6.69 -2.91 19.00
C GLY A 64 5.35 -2.23 18.68
N HIS A 65 4.92 -2.20 17.41
CA HIS A 65 3.73 -1.47 16.98
C HIS A 65 2.66 -2.40 16.39
N ASN A 66 1.40 -2.12 16.73
CA ASN A 66 0.25 -2.82 16.18
C ASN A 66 -0.17 -2.21 14.84
N TYR A 67 0.25 -2.83 13.75
CA TYR A 67 -0.17 -2.44 12.41
C TYR A 67 -1.47 -3.12 11.96
N LYS A 68 -2.27 -2.39 11.19
CA LYS A 68 -3.44 -2.92 10.47
C LYS A 68 -3.01 -3.57 9.16
N LEU A 69 -3.31 -4.85 9.00
CA LEU A 69 -3.02 -5.59 7.77
C LEU A 69 -3.92 -5.14 6.63
N GLY A 70 -3.33 -4.95 5.46
CA GLY A 70 -4.02 -4.67 4.22
C GLY A 70 -3.34 -5.34 3.03
N LEU A 71 -4.06 -5.43 1.92
CA LEU A 71 -3.49 -5.84 0.64
C LEU A 71 -3.01 -4.62 -0.12
N PHE A 72 -1.77 -4.67 -0.59
CA PHE A 72 -1.29 -3.69 -1.54
C PHE A 72 -1.97 -3.95 -2.89
N LYS A 73 -2.86 -3.04 -3.28
CA LYS A 73 -3.30 -2.99 -4.67
C LYS A 73 -2.23 -2.19 -5.42
N LYS A 74 -1.45 -2.86 -6.28
CA LYS A 74 -0.83 -2.17 -7.41
C LYS A 74 -1.97 -1.55 -8.20
N LYS A 75 -2.26 -0.26 -7.95
CA LYS A 75 -2.82 0.55 -9.02
C LYS A 75 -1.80 0.40 -10.12
N SER A 76 -2.20 -0.19 -11.25
CA SER A 76 -1.50 0.02 -12.50
C SER A 76 -1.12 1.49 -12.50
N THR A 77 0.17 1.77 -12.56
CA THR A 77 0.68 3.07 -12.95
C THR A 77 0.31 3.31 -14.41
N GLU A 78 -1.00 3.33 -14.71
CA GLU A 78 -1.49 4.33 -15.63
C GLU A 78 -1.28 5.64 -14.91
N GLN A 79 -0.28 6.35 -15.41
CA GLN A 79 -0.01 7.74 -15.18
C GLN A 79 -1.34 8.49 -15.27
N ALA A 80 -1.98 8.76 -14.13
CA ALA A 80 -2.79 9.96 -14.05
C ALA A 80 -1.75 11.07 -13.86
N PRO A 81 -1.48 11.90 -14.89
CA PRO A 81 -0.56 12.99 -14.74
C PRO A 81 -1.01 13.82 -13.55
N ARG A 82 -0.01 14.22 -12.77
CA ARG A 82 -0.09 15.26 -11.76
C ARG A 82 -0.69 16.48 -12.46
N ARG A 83 -2.02 16.62 -12.48
CA ARG A 83 -2.67 17.89 -12.79
C ARG A 83 -2.53 18.70 -11.52
N ASP A 84 -1.41 19.39 -11.44
CA ASP A 84 -1.18 20.39 -10.42
C ASP A 84 -2.36 21.38 -10.46
N PRO A 85 -3.09 21.60 -9.34
CA PRO A 85 -4.23 22.50 -9.28
C PRO A 85 -3.88 23.96 -9.62
N LEU A 86 -2.58 24.26 -9.74
CA LEU A 86 -2.04 25.54 -10.20
C LEU A 86 -2.11 25.70 -11.73
N GLU A 87 -2.05 24.61 -12.51
CA GLU A 87 -2.10 24.67 -13.97
C GLU A 87 -3.53 24.98 -14.49
N ASP A 88 -4.56 24.55 -13.75
CA ASP A 88 -5.96 24.90 -14.02
C ASP A 88 -6.23 26.39 -13.76
N LEU A 89 -5.59 26.97 -12.74
CA LEU A 89 -5.68 28.41 -12.44
C LEU A 89 -4.96 29.25 -13.49
N LEU A 90 -3.78 28.82 -13.98
CA LEU A 90 -3.03 29.55 -15.00
C LEU A 90 -3.74 29.58 -16.35
N SER A 91 -4.45 28.50 -16.70
CA SER A 91 -5.26 28.43 -17.93
C SER A 91 -6.48 29.38 -17.86
N LYS A 92 -7.16 29.45 -16.71
CA LYS A 92 -8.33 30.35 -16.53
C LYS A 92 -7.97 31.83 -16.46
N ALA A 93 -6.78 32.17 -15.93
CA ALA A 93 -6.31 33.55 -15.87
C ALA A 93 -5.94 34.14 -17.25
N ARG A 94 -5.58 33.30 -18.22
CA ARG A 94 -5.25 33.72 -19.59
C ARG A 94 -6.48 33.94 -20.47
N GLU A 95 -7.60 33.28 -20.16
CA GLU A 95 -8.85 33.40 -20.92
C GLU A 95 -9.65 34.66 -20.54
N ASN A 96 -9.45 35.21 -19.34
CA ASN A 96 -10.20 36.37 -18.83
C ASN A 96 -9.48 37.72 -18.98
N HIS A 97 -8.49 37.83 -19.88
CA HIS A 97 -7.82 39.10 -20.14
C HIS A 97 -8.07 39.58 -21.58
N ILE A 98 -8.97 40.57 -21.68
CA ILE A 98 -9.05 41.67 -22.67
C ILE A 98 -9.55 41.22 -24.07
N GLN A 99 -10.74 41.62 -24.55
CA GLN A 99 -11.08 43.03 -24.80
C GLN A 99 -12.54 43.41 -24.54
N ILE A 100 -12.67 44.48 -23.75
CA ILE A 100 -13.78 45.43 -23.71
C ILE A 100 -13.28 46.70 -24.43
N GLU A 101 -14.05 47.15 -25.43
CA GLU A 101 -14.03 48.42 -26.22
C GLU A 101 -12.72 48.77 -26.98
N GLU A 102 -12.70 49.39 -28.18
CA GLU A 102 -13.38 50.59 -28.68
C GLU A 102 -13.53 50.59 -30.24
N HIS A 103 -14.69 51.03 -30.75
CA HIS A 103 -14.96 51.94 -31.90
C HIS A 103 -16.31 51.65 -32.59
#